data_AF-A0A2G5VFS2-F1
#
_entry.id   AF-A0A2G5VFS2-F1
#
_cell.length_a   1.000
_cell.length_b   1.000
_cell.length_c   1.000
_cell.angle_alpha   90.00
_cell.angle_beta   90.00
_cell.angle_gamma   90.00
#
_symmetry.space_group_name_H-M   'P 1'
#
loop_
_entity.id
_entity.type
_entity.pdbx_description
1 polymer ?
#
loop_
_entity_poly.entity_id
_entity_poly.type
_entity_poly.pdbx_seq_one_letter_code
_entity_poly.pdbx_strand_id
1 'polypeptide(L)'
;MCGCILSFFRFRVKGIIQQHFFINHSIDNLHGCNIISIANEELFATAGNGYVRIITGPQGRSKALLVFQWLEMPNSTWTANLKKNQSGTNVDCMAIQQDPITFTAEEGEKIALNIAHSGFFLDGFDSYFIFDGPDTSSPVVGRMSGHIVVPFIPTNQSVTIIGLTKQVVYSNIIANIKSNIGVYRKYQAAVVIDQYGGQMDSINQTIAVTFIAKDANQLYVKYLKFNEIENETCEMRIISGTPSPVSRRLLSYTPNSPLDISFPQQLPDSQFTVELTDCSIYLIITKNMPDNFFMVSDERIGYIFTPSFLNPQQSSDLNFTLSSNQSRHFSTTVESVTVYNQQILSITVFTTKGLSAMSTVITGNQTGGAAEGIGTSVNINFSGSASNGEAKVRYHISKISEHITSHIIIVLFVCTLFNIW
;
A
#
# COMPACT_ATOMS: atom_id res chain seq x y z
N MET A 1 -13.65 34.58 26.69
CA MET A 1 -13.02 33.39 26.10
C MET A 1 -12.06 33.87 25.01
N CYS A 2 -10.78 34.04 25.33
CA CYS A 2 -9.75 34.35 24.33
C CYS A 2 -9.27 33.02 23.75
N GLY A 3 -9.55 32.78 22.47
CA GLY A 3 -8.98 31.66 21.74
C GLY A 3 -7.47 31.84 21.65
N CYS A 4 -6.72 30.86 22.16
CA CYS A 4 -5.29 30.79 21.92
C CYS A 4 -5.09 30.37 20.47
N ILE A 5 -4.82 31.35 19.59
CA ILE A 5 -4.42 31.10 18.21
C ILE A 5 -3.01 30.49 18.26
N LEU A 6 -2.90 29.20 17.95
CA LEU A 6 -1.61 28.52 17.85
C LEU A 6 -0.87 29.10 16.64
N SER A 7 0.14 29.93 16.92
CA SER A 7 0.92 30.62 15.90
C SER A 7 2.25 29.87 15.69
N PHE A 8 2.82 29.90 14.49
CA PHE A 8 4.15 29.33 14.23
C PHE A 8 5.16 30.42 13.87
N PHE A 9 6.42 30.22 14.24
CA PHE A 9 7.54 31.04 13.79
C PHE A 9 8.19 30.42 12.57
N ARG A 10 8.25 31.17 11.48
CA ARG A 10 9.13 30.89 10.34
C ARG A 10 10.43 31.67 10.52
N PHE A 11 11.55 30.97 10.46
CA PHE A 11 12.89 31.57 10.52
C PHE A 11 13.52 31.58 9.14
N ARG A 12 14.21 32.66 8.78
CA ARG A 12 15.13 32.67 7.64
C ARG A 12 16.41 33.40 8.01
N VAL A 13 17.55 32.70 7.89
CA VAL A 13 18.89 33.31 8.07
C VAL A 13 19.45 33.67 6.72
N LYS A 14 19.68 34.96 6.45
CA LYS A 14 20.48 35.42 5.29
C LYS A 14 21.88 35.79 5.76
N GLY A 15 22.91 35.09 5.26
CA GLY A 15 24.31 35.39 5.53
C GLY A 15 25.00 36.03 4.33
N ILE A 16 25.81 37.07 4.55
CA ILE A 16 26.62 37.74 3.50
C ILE A 16 28.05 37.17 3.40
N ILE A 17 28.57 36.41 4.38
CA ILE A 17 29.87 35.73 4.27
C ILE A 17 29.82 34.39 5.03
N GLN A 18 30.32 33.33 4.39
CA GLN A 18 30.40 31.95 4.89
C GLN A 18 31.07 31.86 6.27
N GLN A 19 30.35 31.37 7.26
CA GLN A 19 30.80 30.40 8.27
C GLN A 19 29.55 29.82 8.94
N HIS A 20 29.58 28.51 9.21
CA HIS A 20 28.42 27.68 9.53
C HIS A 20 27.62 28.24 10.73
N PHE A 21 26.32 28.44 10.53
CA PHE A 21 25.37 28.73 11.59
C PHE A 21 24.70 27.43 12.04
N PHE A 22 24.32 27.36 13.31
CA PHE A 22 23.60 26.23 13.91
C PHE A 22 22.43 26.83 14.70
N ILE A 23 21.20 26.36 14.45
CA ILE A 23 19.99 26.75 15.19
C ILE A 23 19.39 25.51 15.85
N ASN A 24 19.65 25.29 17.14
CA ASN A 24 18.93 24.27 17.91
C ASN A 24 17.56 24.79 18.33
N HIS A 25 16.52 23.97 18.12
CA HIS A 25 15.16 24.19 18.59
C HIS A 25 14.65 22.93 19.30
N SER A 26 14.56 22.94 20.63
CA SER A 26 13.95 21.87 21.43
C SER A 26 12.48 22.21 21.72
N ILE A 27 11.59 21.22 21.60
CA ILE A 27 10.28 21.23 22.26
C ILE A 27 10.46 20.38 23.53
N ASP A 28 10.53 21.02 24.70
CA ASP A 28 10.67 20.29 25.99
C ASP A 28 9.36 19.51 26.27
N ASN A 29 9.28 18.30 26.85
CA ASN A 29 10.14 17.61 27.81
C ASN A 29 10.01 16.07 27.75
N LEU A 30 9.80 15.47 26.57
CA LEU A 30 9.77 14.00 26.42
C LEU A 30 10.68 13.46 25.30
N HIS A 31 10.98 14.21 24.25
CA HIS A 31 12.01 13.87 23.27
C HIS A 31 12.60 15.14 22.65
N GLY A 32 13.68 15.66 23.23
CA GLY A 32 14.37 16.86 22.74
C GLY A 32 14.95 16.63 21.34
N CYS A 33 14.35 17.26 20.32
CA CYS A 33 14.89 17.28 18.96
C CYS A 33 15.84 18.48 18.85
N ASN A 34 17.13 18.26 18.58
CA ASN A 34 18.05 19.35 18.23
C ASN A 34 18.18 19.37 16.71
N ILE A 35 17.64 20.39 16.06
CA ILE A 35 17.86 20.60 14.62
C ILE A 35 19.14 21.41 14.48
N ILE A 36 19.94 21.09 13.48
CA ILE A 36 21.11 21.87 13.11
C ILE A 36 20.89 22.27 11.66
N SER A 37 20.80 23.57 11.41
CA SER A 37 20.47 24.11 10.10
C SER A 37 21.52 25.12 9.65
N ILE A 38 21.93 25.02 8.38
CA ILE A 38 22.89 25.90 7.73
C ILE A 38 22.13 27.09 7.12
N ALA A 39 22.78 28.25 6.98
CA ALA A 39 22.18 29.49 6.49
C ALA A 39 21.28 29.30 5.24
N ASN A 40 20.14 29.99 5.23
CA ASN A 40 19.07 30.03 4.21
C ASN A 40 17.96 28.96 4.26
N GLU A 41 17.97 28.05 5.22
CA GLU A 41 16.83 27.14 5.44
C GLU A 41 15.70 27.79 6.24
N GLU A 42 14.48 27.27 6.04
CA GLU A 42 13.30 27.68 6.79
C GLU A 42 13.04 26.71 7.93
N LEU A 43 12.97 27.25 9.15
CA LEU A 43 12.62 26.49 10.33
C LEU A 43 11.22 26.87 10.81
N PHE A 44 10.50 25.89 11.36
CA PHE A 44 9.16 26.06 11.90
C PHE A 44 9.12 25.62 13.37
N ALA A 45 8.54 26.47 14.21
CA ALA A 45 8.37 26.27 15.64
C ALA A 45 6.96 26.68 16.08
N THR A 46 6.35 25.92 16.99
CA THR A 46 5.10 26.31 17.64
C THR A 46 5.31 27.49 18.58
N ALA A 47 4.33 28.40 18.66
CA ALA A 47 4.33 29.50 19.61
C ALA A 47 4.51 29.00 21.04
N GLY A 48 5.32 29.72 21.83
CA GLY A 48 5.54 29.45 23.25
C GLY A 48 6.59 28.39 23.57
N ASN A 49 6.94 27.49 22.64
CA ASN A 49 7.79 26.32 22.91
C ASN A 49 9.10 26.29 22.11
N GLY A 50 9.47 27.39 21.44
CA GLY A 50 10.68 27.46 20.63
C GLY A 50 11.69 28.47 21.15
N TYR A 51 12.94 28.04 21.29
CA TYR A 51 14.08 28.95 21.44
C TYR A 51 15.01 28.83 20.25
N VAL A 52 15.67 29.93 19.89
CA VAL A 52 16.70 29.97 18.86
C VAL A 52 18.03 30.21 19.55
N ARG A 53 18.93 29.23 19.47
CA ARG A 53 20.32 29.41 19.90
C ARG A 53 21.20 29.63 18.69
N ILE A 54 21.86 30.79 18.61
CA ILE A 54 22.88 31.07 17.59
C ILE A 54 24.26 30.72 18.17
N ILE A 55 25.04 29.91 17.46
CA ILE A 55 26.45 29.63 17.78
C ILE A 55 27.31 30.26 16.69
N THR A 56 28.23 31.15 17.09
CA THR A 56 29.18 31.82 16.18
C THR A 56 30.53 31.14 16.21
N GLY A 57 31.27 31.21 15.09
CA GLY A 57 32.61 30.62 14.99
C GLY A 57 33.64 31.30 15.91
N PRO A 58 34.77 30.64 16.20
CA PRO A 58 35.77 31.08 17.19
C PRO A 58 36.40 32.44 16.90
N GLN A 59 36.25 32.96 15.68
CA GLN A 59 36.83 34.24 15.26
C GLN A 59 35.92 35.46 15.54
N GLY A 60 34.70 35.27 16.06
CA GLY A 60 33.83 36.37 16.49
C GLY A 60 33.36 37.32 15.37
N ARG A 61 33.56 36.97 14.09
CA ARG A 61 33.21 37.80 12.92
C ARG A 61 31.87 37.43 12.26
N SER A 62 31.16 36.45 12.80
CA SER A 62 29.87 35.99 12.24
C SER A 62 28.79 37.05 12.43
N LYS A 63 28.09 37.42 11.35
CA LYS A 63 26.89 38.27 11.38
C LYS A 63 25.70 37.45 10.90
N ALA A 64 24.61 37.44 11.68
CA ALA A 64 23.35 36.81 11.31
C ALA A 64 22.23 37.84 11.29
N LEU A 65 21.36 37.75 10.29
CA LEU A 65 20.04 38.37 10.31
C LEU A 65 19.00 37.28 10.52
N LEU A 66 18.28 37.35 11.65
CA LEU A 66 17.11 36.51 11.89
C LEU A 66 15.86 37.28 11.48
N VAL A 67 15.11 36.72 10.53
CA VAL A 67 13.76 37.19 10.22
C VAL A 67 12.77 36.22 10.85
N PHE A 68 11.88 36.77 11.67
CA PHE A 68 10.75 36.05 12.25
C PHE A 68 9.49 36.43 11.49
N GLN A 69 8.76 35.43 11.02
CA GLN A 69 7.42 35.64 10.48
C GLN A 69 6.45 34.79 11.28
N TRP A 70 5.39 35.44 11.78
CA TRP A 70 4.26 34.76 12.38
C TRP A 70 3.39 34.17 11.28
N LEU A 71 3.09 32.89 11.40
CA LEU A 71 2.16 32.17 10.55
C LEU A 71 0.97 31.75 11.40
N GLU A 72 -0.20 32.25 11.05
CA GLU A 72 -1.45 31.71 11.56
C GLU A 72 -1.73 30.39 10.83
N MET A 73 -2.05 29.35 11.59
CA MET A 73 -2.35 28.05 11.00
C MET A 73 -3.74 28.08 10.37
N PRO A 74 -3.90 27.59 9.13
CA PRO A 74 -5.21 27.46 8.52
C PRO A 74 -6.08 26.48 9.31
N ASN A 75 -7.39 26.71 9.29
CA ASN A 75 -8.36 25.73 9.77
C ASN A 75 -8.48 24.60 8.75
N SER A 76 -8.67 23.38 9.24
CA SER A 76 -8.94 22.22 8.40
C SER A 76 -10.32 22.34 7.77
N THR A 77 -10.39 22.36 6.43
CA THR A 77 -11.66 22.16 5.70
C THR A 77 -11.80 20.75 5.17
N TRP A 78 -10.71 20.00 5.17
CA TRP A 78 -10.64 18.61 4.73
C TRP A 78 -10.72 17.66 5.92
N THR A 79 -11.85 16.96 6.02
CA THR A 79 -12.07 15.97 7.07
C THR A 79 -12.29 14.58 6.49
N ALA A 80 -11.76 13.56 7.15
CA ALA A 80 -11.95 12.15 6.84
C ALA A 80 -12.45 11.41 8.08
N ASN A 81 -13.69 10.93 8.02
CA ASN A 81 -14.27 10.13 9.09
C ASN A 81 -14.06 8.65 8.78
N LEU A 82 -13.34 7.96 9.66
CA LEU A 82 -13.00 6.55 9.49
C LEU A 82 -13.88 5.70 10.41
N LYS A 83 -14.55 4.74 9.79
CA LYS A 83 -15.23 3.63 10.47
C LYS A 83 -14.30 2.44 10.60
N LYS A 84 -14.62 1.47 11.45
CA LYS A 84 -13.85 0.24 11.63
C LYS A 84 -13.59 -0.53 10.34
N ASN A 85 -14.51 -0.48 9.37
CA ASN A 85 -14.35 -1.11 8.05
C ASN A 85 -13.69 -0.20 6.99
N GLN A 86 -13.29 1.02 7.34
CA GLN A 86 -12.70 2.02 6.45
C GLN A 86 -11.30 2.44 6.94
N SER A 87 -10.51 1.46 7.36
CA SER A 87 -9.13 1.71 7.79
C SER A 87 -8.23 2.05 6.58
N GLY A 88 -7.10 2.71 6.85
CA GLY A 88 -6.01 2.89 5.89
C GLY A 88 -6.27 3.92 4.82
N THR A 89 -7.12 4.90 5.14
CA THR A 89 -7.22 6.12 4.35
C THR A 89 -5.84 6.76 4.31
N ASN A 90 -5.27 6.84 3.11
CA ASN A 90 -3.95 7.44 2.90
C ASN A 90 -4.07 8.70 2.05
N VAL A 91 -3.16 9.64 2.31
CA VAL A 91 -3.14 10.96 1.66
C VAL A 91 -1.70 11.32 1.34
N ASP A 92 -1.49 11.83 0.13
CA ASP A 92 -0.19 12.33 -0.31
C ASP A 92 0.25 13.51 0.58
N CYS A 93 1.49 13.46 1.07
CA CYS A 93 2.04 14.57 1.87
C CYS A 93 2.06 15.89 1.08
N MET A 94 2.13 15.85 -0.25
CA MET A 94 2.02 17.04 -1.10
C MET A 94 0.62 17.67 -1.06
N ALA A 95 -0.43 16.87 -0.84
CA ALA A 95 -1.81 17.34 -0.88
C ALA A 95 -2.19 18.14 0.38
N ILE A 96 -1.51 17.92 1.50
CA ILE A 96 -1.81 18.55 2.80
C ILE A 96 -0.90 19.75 3.11
N GLN A 97 -0.36 20.36 2.06
CA GLN A 97 0.54 21.50 2.18
C GLN A 97 -0.23 22.77 2.37
N GLN A 98 -0.05 23.40 3.53
CA GLN A 98 -0.80 24.59 3.93
C GLN A 98 -2.33 24.39 3.90
N ASP A 99 -2.76 23.12 3.83
CA ASP A 99 -4.15 22.69 3.84
C ASP A 99 -4.23 21.48 4.79
N PRO A 100 -4.60 21.70 6.06
CA PRO A 100 -4.62 20.63 7.05
C PRO A 100 -5.69 19.61 6.71
N ILE A 101 -5.40 18.35 7.03
CA ILE A 101 -6.40 17.28 7.03
C ILE A 101 -6.64 16.81 8.46
N THR A 102 -7.91 16.58 8.78
CA THR A 102 -8.34 15.99 10.06
C THR A 102 -8.90 14.60 9.83
N PHE A 103 -8.34 13.60 10.52
CA PHE A 103 -8.92 12.27 10.60
C PHE A 103 -9.68 12.13 11.91
N THR A 104 -10.89 11.57 11.86
CA THR A 104 -11.71 11.29 13.04
C THR A 104 -12.18 9.85 13.00
N ALA A 105 -11.91 9.10 14.06
CA ALA A 105 -12.42 7.75 14.23
C ALA A 105 -13.90 7.78 14.67
N GLU A 106 -14.64 6.71 14.37
CA GLU A 106 -15.96 6.49 14.96
C GLU A 106 -15.90 6.30 16.49
N GLU A 107 -17.06 6.43 17.14
CA GLU A 107 -17.17 6.33 18.59
C GLU A 107 -16.63 4.98 19.10
N GLY A 108 -15.84 5.04 20.18
CA GLY A 108 -15.21 3.86 20.79
C GLY A 108 -13.91 3.41 20.13
N GLU A 109 -13.53 4.00 19.00
CA GLU A 109 -12.27 3.74 18.30
C GLU A 109 -11.30 4.93 18.38
N LYS A 110 -10.07 4.72 17.91
CA LYS A 110 -9.05 5.77 17.77
C LYS A 110 -8.36 5.66 16.43
N ILE A 111 -7.88 6.79 15.93
CA ILE A 111 -6.96 6.80 14.78
C ILE A 111 -5.60 6.27 15.21
N ALA A 112 -4.94 5.54 14.31
CA ALA A 112 -3.53 5.24 14.37
C ALA A 112 -2.86 5.79 13.12
N LEU A 113 -2.10 6.87 13.28
CA LEU A 113 -1.49 7.62 12.20
C LEU A 113 -0.05 7.18 11.98
N ASN A 114 0.28 6.79 10.76
CA ASN A 114 1.62 6.42 10.31
C ASN A 114 2.10 7.31 9.16
N ILE A 115 3.41 7.41 9.00
CA ILE A 115 4.01 7.76 7.71
C ILE A 115 4.15 6.49 6.88
N ALA A 116 3.63 6.53 5.65
CA ALA A 116 4.02 5.60 4.60
C ALA A 116 5.25 6.18 3.88
N HIS A 117 6.44 5.79 4.32
CA HIS A 117 7.70 6.38 3.85
C HIS A 117 8.07 5.82 2.48
N SER A 118 8.48 6.69 1.56
CA SER A 118 8.83 6.33 0.19
C SER A 118 10.26 5.79 0.03
N GLY A 119 11.13 6.07 1.00
CA GLY A 119 12.56 5.80 0.92
C GLY A 119 13.35 6.87 0.16
N PHE A 120 12.68 7.88 -0.40
CA PHE A 120 13.33 8.97 -1.11
C PHE A 120 14.12 9.84 -0.13
N PHE A 121 15.44 9.93 -0.32
CA PHE A 121 16.35 10.56 0.63
C PHE A 121 16.14 12.07 0.82
N LEU A 122 15.42 12.73 -0.09
CA LEU A 122 15.08 14.16 0.03
C LEU A 122 13.72 14.40 0.71
N ASP A 123 12.91 13.35 0.97
CA ASP A 123 11.66 13.52 1.72
C ASP A 123 11.99 13.95 3.17
N GLY A 124 11.74 15.24 3.46
CA GLY A 124 12.03 15.86 4.76
C GLY A 124 10.77 16.17 5.57
N PHE A 125 10.54 15.43 6.65
CA PHE A 125 9.31 15.55 7.47
C PHE A 125 9.34 16.65 8.54
N ASP A 126 10.39 17.46 8.58
CA ASP A 126 10.60 18.47 9.62
C ASP A 126 9.56 19.60 9.63
N SER A 127 8.93 19.84 8.48
CA SER A 127 7.86 20.83 8.35
C SER A 127 6.46 20.23 8.45
N TYR A 128 6.33 18.97 8.87
CA TYR A 128 5.04 18.29 9.03
C TYR A 128 4.70 18.16 10.51
N PHE A 129 3.56 18.71 10.91
CA PHE A 129 3.14 18.80 12.31
C PHE A 129 1.89 17.98 12.57
N ILE A 130 1.85 17.35 13.75
CA ILE A 130 0.71 16.57 14.23
C ILE A 130 0.08 17.30 15.42
N PHE A 131 -1.24 17.43 15.37
CA PHE A 131 -2.08 18.02 16.40
C PHE A 131 -2.99 16.93 16.98
N ASP A 132 -2.98 16.78 18.31
CA ASP A 132 -3.83 15.82 19.03
C ASP A 132 -5.23 16.41 19.23
N GLY A 133 -6.01 16.45 18.15
CA GLY A 133 -7.37 16.93 18.17
C GLY A 133 -7.93 17.26 16.79
N PRO A 134 -9.14 17.85 16.76
CA PRO A 134 -9.91 18.06 15.54
C PRO A 134 -9.39 19.19 14.64
N ASP A 135 -8.44 20.01 15.10
CA ASP A 135 -7.97 21.18 14.37
C ASP A 135 -6.55 21.60 14.77
N THR A 136 -6.05 22.66 14.13
CA THR A 136 -4.73 23.27 14.38
C THR A 136 -4.67 24.13 15.65
N SER A 137 -5.79 24.30 16.37
CA SER A 137 -5.82 24.92 17.71
C SER A 137 -5.56 23.90 18.82
N SER A 138 -5.60 22.61 18.49
CA SER A 138 -5.33 21.50 19.40
C SER A 138 -3.83 21.42 19.77
N PRO A 139 -3.47 20.72 20.87
CA PRO A 139 -2.08 20.59 21.28
C PRO A 139 -1.21 19.94 20.19
N VAL A 140 -0.06 20.56 19.89
CA VAL A 140 0.93 19.98 18.98
C VAL A 140 1.71 18.90 19.71
N VAL A 141 1.72 17.71 19.14
CA VAL A 141 2.41 16.54 19.70
C VAL A 141 3.87 16.54 19.30
N GLY A 142 4.14 16.96 18.07
CA GLY A 142 5.48 16.96 17.52
C GLY A 142 5.47 16.93 16.00
N ARG A 143 6.64 16.58 15.47
CA ARG A 143 6.89 16.46 14.04
C ARG A 143 6.67 15.04 13.56
N MET A 144 6.30 14.91 12.30
CA MET A 144 5.97 13.61 11.72
C MET A 144 7.19 12.67 11.66
N SER A 145 8.42 13.18 11.58
CA SER A 145 9.66 12.38 11.54
C SER A 145 9.80 11.38 12.71
N GLY A 146 9.21 11.66 13.88
CA GLY A 146 9.18 10.74 15.01
C GLY A 146 8.26 9.52 14.85
N HIS A 147 7.40 9.51 13.83
CA HIS A 147 6.32 8.54 13.64
C HIS A 147 6.46 7.68 12.38
N ILE A 148 7.69 7.55 11.86
CA ILE A 148 8.00 6.67 10.72
C ILE A 148 7.84 5.19 11.10
N VAL A 149 8.18 4.84 12.35
CA VAL A 149 8.27 3.42 12.80
C VAL A 149 7.18 3.07 13.81
N VAL A 150 6.59 4.07 14.47
CA VAL A 150 5.56 3.88 15.51
C VAL A 150 4.37 4.79 15.23
N PRO A 151 3.14 4.26 15.16
CA PRO A 151 1.95 5.07 14.97
C PRO A 151 1.76 6.07 16.08
N PHE A 152 1.39 7.30 15.71
CA PHE A 152 0.80 8.23 16.65
C PHE A 152 -0.65 7.83 16.93
N ILE A 153 -1.00 7.74 18.22
CA ILE A 153 -2.37 7.49 18.68
C ILE A 153 -2.85 8.75 19.43
N PRO A 154 -3.91 9.43 18.97
CA PRO A 154 -4.43 10.62 19.65
C PRO A 154 -5.03 10.26 21.02
N THR A 155 -5.06 11.25 21.91
CA THR A 155 -5.71 11.16 23.21
C THR A 155 -7.21 10.95 23.04
N ASN A 156 -7.81 11.62 22.04
CA ASN A 156 -9.22 11.50 21.67
C ASN A 156 -9.40 10.68 20.38
N GLN A 157 -10.46 10.96 19.61
CA GLN A 157 -10.82 10.26 18.37
C GLN A 157 -10.22 10.92 17.12
N SER A 158 -9.72 12.15 17.23
CA SER A 158 -9.29 12.96 16.08
C SER A 158 -7.81 13.30 16.13
N VAL A 159 -7.20 13.38 14.95
CA VAL A 159 -5.84 13.88 14.74
C VAL A 159 -5.82 14.77 13.50
N THR A 160 -5.13 15.90 13.59
CA THR A 160 -4.95 16.83 12.47
C THR A 160 -3.49 16.90 12.06
N ILE A 161 -3.22 16.91 10.76
CA ILE A 161 -1.86 16.99 10.19
C ILE A 161 -1.80 18.09 9.14
N ILE A 162 -0.68 18.81 9.11
CA ILE A 162 -0.37 19.79 8.08
C ILE A 162 1.12 19.71 7.69
N GLY A 163 1.41 19.87 6.40
CA GLY A 163 2.75 20.17 5.90
C GLY A 163 2.92 21.67 5.63
N LEU A 164 4.01 22.28 6.06
CA LEU A 164 4.27 23.71 5.79
C LEU A 164 5.16 23.96 4.57
N THR A 165 5.85 22.95 4.08
CA THR A 165 6.75 23.05 2.92
C THR A 165 6.55 21.92 1.92
N LYS A 166 7.20 22.07 0.76
CA LYS A 166 7.23 21.13 -0.37
C LYS A 166 8.31 20.05 -0.28
N GLN A 167 8.83 19.79 0.92
CA GLN A 167 9.98 18.88 1.09
C GLN A 167 9.63 17.40 1.04
N VAL A 168 8.35 17.00 1.14
CA VAL A 168 7.93 15.60 1.04
C VAL A 168 7.11 15.42 -0.23
N VAL A 169 7.70 14.76 -1.22
CA VAL A 169 7.15 14.63 -2.58
C VAL A 169 6.51 13.28 -2.83
N TYR A 170 7.05 12.22 -2.23
CA TYR A 170 6.67 10.85 -2.58
C TYR A 170 6.05 10.04 -1.45
N SER A 171 6.12 10.52 -0.21
CA SER A 171 5.56 9.81 0.93
C SER A 171 4.10 10.18 1.19
N ASN A 172 3.37 9.26 1.79
CA ASN A 172 1.98 9.47 2.19
C ASN A 172 1.87 9.44 3.71
N ILE A 173 0.82 10.06 4.24
CA ILE A 173 0.31 9.73 5.55
C ILE A 173 -0.75 8.64 5.39
N ILE A 174 -0.86 7.75 6.37
CA ILE A 174 -1.91 6.74 6.40
C ILE A 174 -2.55 6.72 7.79
N ALA A 175 -3.87 6.87 7.82
CA ALA A 175 -4.68 6.79 9.02
C ALA A 175 -5.40 5.45 9.07
N ASN A 176 -5.18 4.69 10.13
CA ASN A 176 -5.85 3.43 10.40
C ASN A 176 -6.77 3.53 11.61
N ILE A 177 -7.68 2.58 11.75
CA ILE A 177 -8.37 2.36 13.03
C ILE A 177 -7.46 1.53 13.93
N LYS A 178 -7.19 2.05 15.13
CA LYS A 178 -6.22 1.48 16.07
C LYS A 178 -6.50 0.00 16.36
N SER A 179 -7.75 -0.39 16.61
CA SER A 179 -8.07 -1.77 16.95
C SER A 179 -7.78 -2.76 15.80
N ASN A 180 -7.83 -2.30 14.55
CA ASN A 180 -7.57 -3.16 13.38
C ASN A 180 -6.09 -3.53 13.23
N ILE A 181 -5.18 -2.64 13.63
CA ILE A 181 -3.74 -2.87 13.55
C ILE A 181 -3.12 -3.25 14.90
N GLY A 182 -3.88 -3.13 16.00
CA GLY A 182 -3.40 -3.37 17.36
C GLY A 182 -3.07 -4.83 17.67
N VAL A 183 -3.48 -5.76 16.80
CA VAL A 183 -3.15 -7.19 16.90
C VAL A 183 -1.71 -7.50 16.48
N TYR A 184 -1.11 -6.64 15.65
CA TYR A 184 0.25 -6.84 15.17
C TYR A 184 1.25 -6.29 16.19
N ARG A 185 2.37 -6.99 16.34
CA ARG A 185 3.47 -6.51 17.18
C ARG A 185 4.09 -5.23 16.61
N LYS A 186 4.08 -5.09 15.29
CA LYS A 186 4.51 -3.91 14.56
C LYS A 186 3.66 -3.74 13.31
N TYR A 187 3.21 -2.51 13.07
CA TYR A 187 2.55 -2.10 11.83
C TYR A 187 3.32 -0.95 11.19
N GLN A 188 3.63 -1.07 9.90
CA GLN A 188 4.32 -0.04 9.11
C GLN A 188 3.60 0.19 7.79
N ALA A 189 3.96 1.28 7.11
CA ALA A 189 3.54 1.50 5.75
C ALA A 189 4.72 2.02 4.91
N ALA A 190 4.67 1.75 3.60
CA ALA A 190 5.67 2.20 2.65
C ALA A 190 5.01 2.61 1.34
N VAL A 191 5.54 3.66 0.71
CA VAL A 191 5.15 4.06 -0.64
C VAL A 191 6.11 3.46 -1.67
N VAL A 192 5.56 2.84 -2.70
CA VAL A 192 6.29 2.27 -3.83
C VAL A 192 6.31 3.33 -4.95
N ILE A 193 7.44 4.04 -5.08
CA ILE A 193 7.64 5.04 -6.14
C ILE A 193 7.83 4.34 -7.49
N ASP A 194 8.80 3.45 -7.59
CA ASP A 194 9.06 2.62 -8.78
C ASP A 194 9.17 1.16 -8.35
N GLN A 195 10.05 0.92 -7.38
CA GLN A 195 10.27 -0.39 -6.79
C GLN A 195 10.58 -0.22 -5.31
N TYR A 196 10.05 -1.13 -4.50
CA TYR A 196 10.47 -1.40 -3.14
C TYR A 196 11.23 -2.73 -3.14
N GLY A 197 12.40 -2.77 -2.50
CA GLY A 197 13.16 -3.99 -2.27
C GLY A 197 13.67 -3.97 -0.84
N GLY A 198 13.29 -4.95 -0.04
CA GLY A 198 13.61 -4.92 1.38
C GLY A 198 13.55 -6.28 2.04
N GLN A 199 14.40 -6.43 3.06
CA GLN A 199 14.28 -7.51 4.03
C GLN A 199 13.21 -7.14 5.06
N MET A 200 12.37 -8.12 5.39
CA MET A 200 11.40 -8.03 6.48
C MET A 200 11.57 -9.20 7.40
N ASP A 201 11.71 -8.91 8.70
CA ASP A 201 11.97 -9.91 9.73
C ASP A 201 10.87 -9.86 10.79
N SER A 202 10.30 -11.02 11.06
CA SER A 202 9.29 -11.24 12.07
C SER A 202 9.65 -12.55 12.77
N ILE A 203 10.33 -12.51 13.92
CA ILE A 203 10.73 -13.71 14.65
C ILE A 203 9.83 -13.85 15.88
N ASN A 204 9.16 -14.99 16.04
CA ASN A 204 8.21 -15.29 17.12
C ASN A 204 7.08 -14.25 17.28
N GLN A 205 6.69 -13.59 16.19
CA GLN A 205 5.69 -12.53 16.20
C GLN A 205 5.00 -12.43 14.82
N THR A 206 3.95 -11.60 14.76
CA THR A 206 3.36 -11.18 13.50
C THR A 206 3.51 -9.66 13.34
N ILE A 207 4.03 -9.25 12.18
CA ILE A 207 4.09 -7.84 11.76
C ILE A 207 3.22 -7.65 10.52
N ALA A 208 2.84 -6.41 10.25
CA ALA A 208 2.12 -6.03 9.04
C ALA A 208 2.74 -4.79 8.39
N VAL A 209 2.87 -4.82 7.06
CA VAL A 209 3.36 -3.69 6.26
C VAL A 209 2.38 -3.42 5.13
N THR A 210 1.75 -2.23 5.12
CA THR A 210 0.92 -1.78 4.01
C THR A 210 1.78 -1.10 2.95
N PHE A 211 1.72 -1.58 1.72
CA PHE A 211 2.37 -0.98 0.56
C PHE A 211 1.36 -0.16 -0.22
N ILE A 212 1.75 1.05 -0.61
CA ILE A 212 0.91 2.00 -1.35
C ILE A 212 1.63 2.35 -2.65
N ALA A 213 0.96 2.22 -3.79
CA ALA A 213 1.49 2.60 -5.09
C ALA A 213 1.45 4.11 -5.26
N LYS A 214 2.59 4.73 -5.62
CA LYS A 214 2.61 6.15 -5.96
C LYS A 214 2.01 6.38 -7.34
N ASP A 215 0.88 7.10 -7.39
CA ASP A 215 0.20 7.52 -8.63
C ASP A 215 -0.16 6.34 -9.56
N ALA A 216 -0.49 5.19 -8.98
CA ALA A 216 -0.90 3.98 -9.70
C ALA A 216 -2.00 3.22 -8.95
N ASN A 217 -2.76 2.40 -9.67
CA ASN A 217 -3.86 1.58 -9.15
C ASN A 217 -3.54 0.09 -9.13
N GLN A 218 -2.26 -0.27 -9.18
CA GLN A 218 -1.81 -1.64 -9.19
C GLN A 218 -0.40 -1.76 -8.62
N LEU A 219 -0.11 -2.93 -8.07
CA LEU A 219 1.23 -3.33 -7.63
C LEU A 219 1.52 -4.75 -8.12
N TYR A 220 2.80 -5.06 -8.26
CA TYR A 220 3.30 -6.38 -8.63
C TYR A 220 4.28 -6.84 -7.58
N VAL A 221 4.05 -8.03 -7.03
CA VAL A 221 5.10 -8.76 -6.32
C VAL A 221 5.99 -9.38 -7.40
N LYS A 222 7.22 -8.89 -7.51
CA LYS A 222 8.18 -9.31 -8.54
C LYS A 222 9.05 -10.47 -8.09
N TYR A 223 9.35 -10.51 -6.79
CA TYR A 223 10.24 -11.51 -6.22
C TYR A 223 9.93 -11.68 -4.73
N LEU A 224 9.97 -12.93 -4.26
CA LEU A 224 9.92 -13.29 -2.85
C LEU A 224 10.92 -14.41 -2.60
N LYS A 225 11.65 -14.30 -1.49
CA LYS A 225 12.50 -15.35 -0.95
C LYS A 225 12.33 -15.43 0.56
N PHE A 226 12.24 -16.64 1.11
CA PHE A 226 12.38 -16.87 2.55
C PHE A 226 13.85 -17.07 2.90
N ASN A 227 14.32 -16.39 3.94
CA ASN A 227 15.67 -16.52 4.45
C ASN A 227 15.66 -17.57 5.57
N GLU A 228 16.23 -18.75 5.31
CA GLU A 228 16.75 -19.75 6.27
C GLU A 228 15.99 -19.97 7.59
N ILE A 229 14.65 -19.90 7.59
CA ILE A 229 13.83 -20.29 8.75
C ILE A 229 12.94 -21.46 8.30
N GLU A 230 13.36 -22.67 8.67
CA GLU A 230 12.59 -23.91 8.54
C GLU A 230 11.59 -24.06 9.69
N ASN A 231 10.80 -23.01 9.98
CA ASN A 231 9.72 -23.14 10.95
C ASN A 231 8.39 -23.40 10.23
N GLU A 232 7.64 -24.39 10.71
CA GLU A 232 6.30 -24.73 10.21
C GLU A 232 5.30 -23.57 10.36
N THR A 233 5.57 -22.64 11.28
CA THR A 233 4.77 -21.43 11.51
C THR A 233 5.10 -20.27 10.58
N CYS A 234 6.15 -20.40 9.75
CA CYS A 234 6.56 -19.33 8.84
C CYS A 234 5.56 -19.19 7.68
N GLU A 235 4.83 -18.08 7.67
CA GLU A 235 3.88 -17.71 6.63
C GLU A 235 3.93 -16.22 6.28
N MET A 236 3.93 -15.92 4.98
CA MET A 236 3.66 -14.59 4.44
C MET A 236 2.26 -14.57 3.82
N ARG A 237 1.40 -13.66 4.26
CA ARG A 237 0.06 -13.45 3.70
C ARG A 237 -0.04 -12.11 3.00
N ILE A 238 -0.76 -12.07 1.90
CA ILE A 238 -1.15 -10.85 1.20
C ILE A 238 -2.61 -10.59 1.51
N ILE A 239 -2.90 -9.43 2.08
CA ILE A 239 -4.22 -8.97 2.52
C ILE A 239 -4.65 -7.79 1.64
N SER A 240 -5.93 -7.73 1.26
CA SER A 240 -6.46 -6.59 0.50
C SER A 240 -6.47 -5.31 1.34
N GLY A 241 -6.00 -4.20 0.75
CA GLY A 241 -5.90 -2.92 1.44
C GLY A 241 -5.06 -2.98 2.73
N THR A 242 -5.46 -2.18 3.71
CA THR A 242 -4.94 -2.24 5.08
C THR A 242 -5.75 -3.26 5.92
N PRO A 243 -5.25 -3.78 7.06
CA PRO A 243 -6.06 -4.60 7.95
C PRO A 243 -7.34 -3.91 8.42
N SER A 244 -8.46 -4.61 8.28
CA SER A 244 -9.80 -4.21 8.74
C SER A 244 -10.73 -5.43 8.73
N PRO A 245 -11.93 -5.35 9.33
CA PRO A 245 -12.89 -6.46 9.31
C PRO A 245 -13.38 -6.87 7.92
N VAL A 246 -13.23 -6.02 6.91
CA VAL A 246 -13.64 -6.29 5.51
C VAL A 246 -12.47 -6.70 4.61
N SER A 247 -11.24 -6.65 5.13
CA SER A 247 -10.05 -7.02 4.40
C SER A 247 -10.00 -8.53 4.19
N ARG A 248 -9.52 -8.96 3.03
CA ARG A 248 -9.54 -10.36 2.62
C ARG A 248 -8.11 -10.88 2.48
N ARG A 249 -7.88 -12.13 2.89
CA ARG A 249 -6.65 -12.83 2.55
C ARG A 249 -6.67 -13.21 1.07
N LEU A 250 -5.82 -12.58 0.28
CA LEU A 250 -5.70 -12.79 -1.15
C LEU A 250 -4.83 -14.02 -1.45
N LEU A 251 -3.64 -14.05 -0.86
CA LEU A 251 -2.59 -15.04 -1.14
C LEU A 251 -1.86 -15.41 0.15
N SER A 252 -1.28 -16.60 0.17
CA SER A 252 -0.40 -17.07 1.23
C SER A 252 0.78 -17.81 0.61
N TYR A 253 1.97 -17.57 1.15
CA TYR A 253 3.21 -18.21 0.75
C TYR A 253 3.93 -18.70 2.01
N THR A 254 4.53 -19.88 1.88
CA THR A 254 5.36 -20.54 2.89
C THR A 254 6.71 -20.89 2.27
N PRO A 255 7.72 -21.29 3.06
CA PRO A 255 9.01 -21.76 2.52
C PRO A 255 8.89 -22.88 1.48
N ASN A 256 7.82 -23.69 1.55
CA ASN A 256 7.57 -24.81 0.64
C ASN A 256 6.77 -24.42 -0.63
N SER A 257 6.41 -23.15 -0.78
CA SER A 257 5.68 -22.68 -1.96
C SER A 257 6.58 -22.65 -3.22
N PRO A 258 6.03 -22.87 -4.43
CA PRO A 258 6.80 -22.87 -5.68
C PRO A 258 7.10 -21.42 -6.14
N LEU A 259 7.97 -20.72 -5.40
CA LEU A 259 8.20 -19.28 -5.58
C LEU A 259 8.88 -18.93 -6.91
N ASP A 260 9.69 -19.83 -7.45
CA ASP A 260 10.40 -19.72 -8.72
C ASP A 260 9.46 -19.53 -9.92
N ILE A 261 8.27 -20.11 -9.86
CA ILE A 261 7.24 -20.00 -10.91
C ILE A 261 6.03 -19.17 -10.51
N SER A 262 5.97 -18.64 -9.28
CA SER A 262 4.81 -17.88 -8.78
C SER A 262 4.83 -16.38 -9.10
N PHE A 263 5.97 -15.86 -9.59
CA PHE A 263 6.16 -14.43 -9.80
C PHE A 263 6.53 -14.12 -11.26
N PRO A 264 6.19 -12.92 -11.77
CA PRO A 264 5.51 -11.83 -11.07
C PRO A 264 4.02 -12.08 -10.78
N GLN A 265 3.49 -11.51 -9.70
CA GLN A 265 2.07 -11.60 -9.30
C GLN A 265 1.46 -10.19 -9.23
N GLN A 266 0.43 -9.91 -10.05
CA GLN A 266 -0.28 -8.64 -10.05
C GLN A 266 -1.33 -8.57 -8.93
N LEU A 267 -1.47 -7.40 -8.34
CA LEU A 267 -2.52 -7.03 -7.41
C LEU A 267 -3.18 -5.74 -7.96
N PRO A 268 -4.40 -5.82 -8.50
CA PRO A 268 -5.06 -4.71 -9.18
C PRO A 268 -5.71 -3.74 -8.18
N ASP A 269 -4.92 -3.26 -7.21
CA ASP A 269 -5.31 -2.19 -6.30
C ASP A 269 -4.11 -1.30 -5.99
N SER A 270 -4.36 -0.05 -5.59
CA SER A 270 -3.30 0.91 -5.24
C SER A 270 -2.62 0.58 -3.91
N GLN A 271 -3.20 -0.32 -3.10
CA GLN A 271 -2.64 -0.69 -1.82
C GLN A 271 -2.97 -2.14 -1.43
N PHE A 272 -2.03 -2.78 -0.74
CA PHE A 272 -2.23 -4.07 -0.09
C PHE A 272 -1.34 -4.19 1.13
N THR A 273 -1.62 -5.16 2.00
CA THR A 273 -0.81 -5.41 3.19
C THR A 273 -0.15 -6.77 3.12
N VAL A 274 1.13 -6.81 3.49
CA VAL A 274 1.85 -8.05 3.79
C VAL A 274 1.77 -8.27 5.28
N GLU A 275 1.20 -9.40 5.69
CA GLU A 275 1.37 -9.92 7.05
C GLU A 275 2.47 -10.96 7.04
N LEU A 276 3.40 -10.85 7.98
CA LEU A 276 4.53 -11.75 8.11
C LEU A 276 4.53 -12.36 9.51
N THR A 277 4.37 -13.68 9.59
CA THR A 277 4.39 -14.42 10.86
C THR A 277 5.59 -15.32 10.89
N ASP A 278 6.44 -15.13 11.89
CA ASP A 278 7.57 -16.00 12.20
C ASP A 278 8.47 -16.36 11.00
N CYS A 279 8.78 -15.35 10.17
CA CYS A 279 9.60 -15.46 8.98
C CYS A 279 10.62 -14.33 8.87
N SER A 280 11.69 -14.61 8.15
CA SER A 280 12.52 -13.62 7.49
C SER A 280 12.33 -13.77 5.98
N ILE A 281 12.02 -12.67 5.30
CA ILE A 281 11.84 -12.67 3.85
C ILE A 281 12.60 -11.52 3.19
N TYR A 282 12.95 -11.71 1.93
CA TYR A 282 13.32 -10.64 1.03
C TYR A 282 12.24 -10.51 -0.06
N LEU A 283 11.65 -9.31 -0.17
CA LEU A 283 10.53 -9.03 -1.05
C LEU A 283 10.87 -7.88 -2.00
N ILE A 284 10.53 -8.03 -3.28
CA ILE A 284 10.56 -6.95 -4.27
C ILE A 284 9.14 -6.69 -4.78
N ILE A 285 8.68 -5.45 -4.62
CA ILE A 285 7.40 -4.95 -5.13
C ILE A 285 7.69 -3.83 -6.14
N THR A 286 6.92 -3.76 -7.22
CA THR A 286 6.97 -2.63 -8.16
C THR A 286 5.57 -2.18 -8.52
N LYS A 287 5.39 -0.89 -8.82
CA LYS A 287 4.14 -0.38 -9.39
C LYS A 287 4.07 -0.54 -10.91
N ASN A 288 5.23 -0.65 -11.55
CA ASN A 288 5.35 -0.76 -12.99
C ASN A 288 5.16 -2.21 -13.41
N MET A 289 4.41 -2.43 -14.50
CA MET A 289 4.24 -3.77 -15.04
C MET A 289 5.61 -4.34 -15.45
N PRO A 290 6.00 -5.53 -14.96
CA PRO A 290 7.25 -6.16 -15.35
C PRO A 290 7.33 -6.44 -16.86
N ASP A 291 8.54 -6.41 -17.40
CA ASP A 291 8.77 -6.80 -18.80
C ASP A 291 8.25 -8.21 -19.07
N ASN A 292 7.63 -8.41 -20.24
CA ASN A 292 7.03 -9.68 -20.64
C ASN A 292 5.99 -10.25 -19.65
N PHE A 293 5.36 -9.43 -18.80
CA PHE A 293 4.35 -9.89 -17.84
C PHE A 293 3.25 -10.73 -18.48
N PHE A 294 2.80 -10.38 -19.69
CA PHE A 294 1.78 -11.13 -20.44
C PHE A 294 2.35 -12.21 -21.38
N MET A 295 3.68 -12.33 -21.49
CA MET A 295 4.35 -13.21 -22.45
C MET A 295 5.17 -14.26 -21.69
N VAL A 296 4.65 -15.48 -21.66
CA VAL A 296 5.13 -16.57 -20.82
C VAL A 296 6.08 -17.46 -21.61
N SER A 297 7.38 -17.40 -21.29
CA SER A 297 8.40 -18.25 -21.91
C SER A 297 8.50 -19.63 -21.27
N ASP A 298 8.32 -19.70 -19.95
CA ASP A 298 8.52 -20.90 -19.13
C ASP A 298 7.28 -21.24 -18.30
N GLU A 299 7.40 -22.20 -17.39
CA GLU A 299 6.32 -22.56 -16.48
C GLU A 299 5.98 -21.40 -15.54
N ARG A 300 4.69 -21.16 -15.31
CA ARG A 300 4.22 -20.09 -14.42
C ARG A 300 2.90 -20.45 -13.75
N ILE A 301 2.84 -20.19 -12.45
CA ILE A 301 1.62 -20.22 -11.65
C ILE A 301 1.31 -18.80 -11.21
N GLY A 302 0.03 -18.44 -11.17
CA GLY A 302 -0.35 -17.17 -10.59
C GLY A 302 -1.85 -17.07 -10.37
N TYR A 303 -2.25 -15.91 -9.90
CA TYR A 303 -3.62 -15.57 -9.58
C TYR A 303 -4.04 -14.34 -10.35
N ILE A 304 -5.31 -14.30 -10.71
CA ILE A 304 -5.95 -13.17 -11.34
C ILE A 304 -7.16 -12.83 -10.48
N PHE A 305 -7.33 -11.54 -10.27
CA PHE A 305 -8.41 -10.97 -9.47
C PHE A 305 -9.15 -9.96 -10.33
N THR A 306 -10.47 -9.91 -10.20
CA THR A 306 -11.17 -8.68 -10.57
C THR A 306 -10.77 -7.57 -9.59
N PRO A 307 -10.68 -6.30 -10.03
CA PRO A 307 -10.36 -5.19 -9.11
C PRO A 307 -11.34 -5.13 -7.92
N SER A 308 -12.63 -5.36 -8.20
CA SER A 308 -13.70 -5.50 -7.19
C SER A 308 -13.43 -6.54 -6.09
N PHE A 309 -12.66 -7.60 -6.38
CA PHE A 309 -12.33 -8.64 -5.39
C PHE A 309 -11.42 -8.11 -4.29
N LEU A 310 -10.53 -7.17 -4.62
CA LEU A 310 -9.64 -6.51 -3.66
C LEU A 310 -10.35 -5.34 -2.98
N ASN A 311 -11.10 -4.56 -3.77
CA ASN A 311 -11.81 -3.38 -3.32
C ASN A 311 -13.22 -3.35 -3.91
N PRO A 312 -14.28 -3.60 -3.12
CA PRO A 312 -15.66 -3.66 -3.61
C PRO A 312 -16.19 -2.38 -4.26
N GLN A 313 -15.48 -1.24 -4.15
CA GLN A 313 -15.83 0.02 -4.80
C GLN A 313 -15.27 0.14 -6.23
N GLN A 314 -14.41 -0.78 -6.67
CA GLN A 314 -13.82 -0.78 -7.99
C GLN A 314 -14.66 -1.57 -9.00
N SER A 315 -14.36 -1.38 -10.30
CA SER A 315 -15.03 -2.16 -11.36
C SER A 315 -14.77 -3.65 -11.20
N SER A 316 -15.79 -4.44 -11.54
CA SER A 316 -15.67 -5.88 -11.68
C SER A 316 -15.02 -6.32 -12.98
N ASP A 317 -14.90 -5.41 -13.95
CA ASP A 317 -14.41 -5.77 -15.28
C ASP A 317 -12.96 -6.24 -15.25
N LEU A 318 -12.71 -7.32 -15.97
CA LEU A 318 -11.40 -7.93 -16.11
C LEU A 318 -11.25 -8.41 -17.54
N ASN A 319 -10.14 -8.06 -18.18
CA ASN A 319 -9.74 -8.66 -19.44
C ASN A 319 -8.24 -8.95 -19.38
N PHE A 320 -7.90 -10.22 -19.14
CA PHE A 320 -6.55 -10.66 -18.90
C PHE A 320 -6.15 -11.71 -19.93
N THR A 321 -5.07 -11.46 -20.67
CA THR A 321 -4.58 -12.39 -21.69
C THR A 321 -3.13 -12.73 -21.44
N LEU A 322 -2.81 -14.01 -21.27
CA LEU A 322 -1.44 -14.53 -21.30
C LEU A 322 -1.18 -15.21 -22.63
N SER A 323 0.00 -14.96 -23.19
CA SER A 323 0.43 -15.47 -24.48
C SER A 323 1.78 -16.18 -24.36
N SER A 324 2.05 -17.10 -25.27
CA SER A 324 3.30 -17.84 -25.40
C SER A 324 3.66 -17.96 -26.89
N ASN A 325 4.96 -17.97 -27.20
CA ASN A 325 5.48 -18.21 -28.55
C ASN A 325 5.37 -19.68 -28.99
N GLN A 326 5.16 -20.59 -28.04
CA GLN A 326 4.99 -22.03 -28.25
C GLN A 326 3.65 -22.48 -27.72
N SER A 327 3.17 -23.62 -28.24
CA SER A 327 2.00 -24.27 -27.66
C SER A 327 2.31 -24.71 -26.22
N ARG A 328 1.42 -24.38 -25.28
CA ARG A 328 1.53 -24.67 -23.86
C ARG A 328 0.25 -25.34 -23.37
N HIS A 329 0.39 -26.08 -22.27
CA HIS A 329 -0.75 -26.53 -21.49
C HIS A 329 -1.16 -25.40 -20.56
N PHE A 330 -2.41 -24.94 -20.69
CA PHE A 330 -3.03 -23.95 -19.82
C PHE A 330 -4.03 -24.68 -18.92
N SER A 331 -3.83 -24.60 -17.62
CA SER A 331 -4.77 -25.04 -16.60
C SER A 331 -5.22 -23.84 -15.78
N THR A 332 -6.52 -23.73 -15.54
CA THR A 332 -7.11 -22.68 -14.71
C THR A 332 -8.01 -23.32 -13.66
N THR A 333 -8.05 -22.73 -12.47
CA THR A 333 -8.94 -23.12 -11.40
C THR A 333 -9.68 -21.89 -10.90
N VAL A 334 -11.00 -21.93 -10.94
CA VAL A 334 -11.87 -20.88 -10.40
C VAL A 334 -11.98 -21.09 -8.90
N GLU A 335 -11.17 -20.36 -8.14
CA GLU A 335 -11.20 -20.47 -6.68
C GLU A 335 -12.50 -19.89 -6.12
N SER A 336 -12.94 -18.76 -6.66
CA SER A 336 -14.23 -18.17 -6.32
C SER A 336 -14.70 -17.25 -7.43
N VAL A 337 -15.98 -17.32 -7.77
CA VAL A 337 -16.62 -16.32 -8.62
C VAL A 337 -18.02 -16.02 -8.09
N THR A 338 -18.32 -14.74 -7.96
CA THR A 338 -19.64 -14.22 -7.65
C THR A 338 -20.10 -13.33 -8.80
N VAL A 339 -21.25 -13.67 -9.35
CA VAL A 339 -21.82 -13.08 -10.55
C VAL A 339 -23.13 -12.39 -10.19
N TYR A 340 -23.31 -11.15 -10.65
CA TYR A 340 -24.56 -10.39 -10.53
C TYR A 340 -25.08 -10.01 -11.91
N ASN A 341 -26.40 -10.04 -12.10
CA ASN A 341 -27.13 -9.51 -13.26
C ASN A 341 -26.36 -9.57 -14.60
N GLN A 342 -26.43 -10.70 -15.31
CA GLN A 342 -25.87 -10.87 -16.67
C GLN A 342 -24.34 -10.70 -16.76
N GLN A 343 -23.61 -10.70 -15.64
CA GLN A 343 -22.16 -10.87 -15.65
C GLN A 343 -21.76 -12.29 -16.05
N ILE A 344 -20.60 -12.41 -16.68
CA ILE A 344 -20.07 -13.66 -17.19
C ILE A 344 -18.56 -13.67 -16.98
N LEU A 345 -18.05 -14.77 -16.44
CA LEU A 345 -16.63 -15.12 -16.49
C LEU A 345 -16.40 -16.08 -17.65
N SER A 346 -15.60 -15.68 -18.63
CA SER A 346 -15.17 -16.54 -19.74
C SER A 346 -13.67 -16.83 -19.64
N ILE A 347 -13.32 -18.10 -19.87
CA ILE A 347 -11.94 -18.57 -19.95
C ILE A 347 -11.79 -19.26 -21.29
N THR A 348 -10.98 -18.68 -22.18
CA THR A 348 -10.80 -19.19 -23.55
C THR A 348 -9.33 -19.39 -23.86
N VAL A 349 -8.97 -20.61 -24.27
CA VAL A 349 -7.62 -20.92 -24.78
C VAL A 349 -7.66 -20.84 -26.30
N PHE A 350 -6.74 -20.11 -26.90
CA PHE A 350 -6.64 -19.94 -28.34
C PHE A 350 -5.41 -20.65 -28.91
N THR A 351 -5.57 -21.19 -30.12
CA THR A 351 -4.49 -21.74 -30.95
C THR A 351 -3.67 -20.65 -31.61
N THR A 352 -2.55 -21.03 -32.25
CA THR A 352 -1.71 -20.13 -33.08
C THR A 352 -2.49 -19.40 -34.19
N LYS A 353 -3.60 -19.97 -34.66
CA LYS A 353 -4.46 -19.40 -35.69
C LYS A 353 -5.55 -18.47 -35.12
N GLY A 354 -5.55 -18.23 -33.82
CA GLY A 354 -6.59 -17.45 -33.13
C GLY A 354 -7.92 -18.19 -32.97
N LEU A 355 -7.99 -19.49 -33.30
CA LEU A 355 -9.17 -20.31 -33.09
C LEU A 355 -9.25 -20.77 -31.64
N SER A 356 -10.45 -20.78 -31.06
CA SER A 356 -10.70 -21.32 -29.72
C SER A 356 -10.39 -22.82 -29.67
N ALA A 357 -9.39 -23.21 -28.89
CA ALA A 357 -9.06 -24.60 -28.57
C ALA A 357 -9.91 -25.13 -27.41
N MET A 358 -10.25 -24.26 -26.46
CA MET A 358 -11.15 -24.54 -25.33
C MET A 358 -11.83 -23.25 -24.92
N SER A 359 -13.10 -23.33 -24.53
CA SER A 359 -13.83 -22.20 -23.95
C SER A 359 -14.72 -22.70 -22.82
N THR A 360 -14.61 -22.06 -21.66
CA THR A 360 -15.46 -22.28 -20.49
C THR A 360 -16.14 -20.96 -20.14
N VAL A 361 -17.45 -21.02 -19.87
CA VAL A 361 -18.27 -19.85 -19.58
C VAL A 361 -19.02 -20.10 -18.28
N ILE A 362 -18.88 -19.19 -17.32
CA ILE A 362 -19.50 -19.27 -16.01
C ILE A 362 -20.44 -18.08 -15.84
N THR A 363 -21.71 -18.39 -15.62
CA THR A 363 -22.83 -17.44 -15.56
C THR A 363 -23.48 -17.36 -14.17
N GLY A 364 -22.93 -18.07 -13.18
CA GLY A 364 -23.45 -18.10 -11.82
C GLY A 364 -22.35 -18.22 -10.78
N ASN A 365 -22.72 -18.10 -9.51
CA ASN A 365 -21.78 -18.20 -8.40
C ASN A 365 -21.20 -19.61 -8.32
N GLN A 366 -19.88 -19.72 -8.30
CA GLN A 366 -19.19 -21.00 -8.26
C GLN A 366 -17.92 -20.92 -7.40
N THR A 367 -17.56 -22.05 -6.82
CA THR A 367 -16.33 -22.27 -6.05
C THR A 367 -15.83 -23.65 -6.44
N GLY A 368 -14.61 -23.74 -6.93
CA GLY A 368 -14.14 -24.95 -7.58
C GLY A 368 -14.68 -25.08 -9.01
N GLY A 369 -13.81 -25.55 -9.89
CA GLY A 369 -14.03 -25.59 -11.33
C GLY A 369 -12.68 -25.44 -11.99
N ALA A 370 -12.38 -26.32 -12.94
CA ALA A 370 -11.14 -26.28 -13.68
C ALA A 370 -11.41 -26.24 -15.17
N ALA A 371 -10.61 -25.44 -15.89
CA ALA A 371 -10.64 -25.42 -17.34
C ALA A 371 -9.21 -25.60 -17.84
N GLU A 372 -9.01 -26.62 -18.67
CA GLU A 372 -7.72 -26.98 -19.23
C GLU A 372 -7.75 -26.99 -20.77
N GLY A 373 -6.68 -26.55 -21.40
CA GLY A 373 -6.57 -26.51 -22.85
C GLY A 373 -5.14 -26.37 -23.33
N ILE A 374 -4.89 -26.77 -24.58
CA ILE A 374 -3.61 -26.61 -25.24
C ILE A 374 -3.73 -25.51 -26.29
N GLY A 375 -2.85 -24.52 -26.24
CA GLY A 375 -2.87 -23.38 -27.15
C GLY A 375 -1.65 -22.49 -27.02
N THR A 376 -1.71 -21.30 -27.59
CA THR A 376 -0.67 -20.27 -27.49
C THR A 376 -1.08 -19.07 -26.66
N SER A 377 -2.36 -18.94 -26.32
CA SER A 377 -2.80 -17.92 -25.37
C SER A 377 -4.03 -18.36 -24.60
N VAL A 378 -4.22 -17.78 -23.42
CA VAL A 378 -5.44 -17.88 -22.62
C VAL A 378 -5.95 -16.48 -22.33
N ASN A 379 -7.23 -16.26 -22.59
CA ASN A 379 -7.97 -15.08 -22.18
C ASN A 379 -8.91 -15.43 -21.03
N ILE A 380 -8.86 -14.63 -19.97
CA ILE A 380 -9.75 -14.69 -18.82
C ILE A 380 -10.43 -13.34 -18.76
N ASN A 381 -11.72 -13.32 -19.05
CA ASN A 381 -12.51 -12.12 -19.16
C ASN A 381 -13.71 -12.19 -18.21
N PHE A 382 -13.87 -11.19 -17.36
CA PHE A 382 -15.05 -10.97 -16.53
C PHE A 382 -15.73 -9.70 -17.01
N SER A 383 -16.96 -9.80 -17.49
CA SER A 383 -17.69 -8.68 -18.07
C SER A 383 -19.17 -8.76 -17.78
N GLY A 384 -19.85 -7.63 -17.68
CA GLY A 384 -21.30 -7.53 -17.57
C GLY A 384 -21.75 -6.12 -17.18
N SER A 385 -23.04 -5.94 -16.94
CA SER A 385 -23.62 -4.63 -16.64
C SER A 385 -23.64 -4.28 -15.15
N ALA A 386 -23.45 -5.26 -14.26
CA ALA A 386 -23.30 -5.01 -12.82
C ALA A 386 -21.85 -4.67 -12.46
N SER A 387 -21.66 -3.93 -11.36
CA SER A 387 -20.35 -3.55 -10.82
C SER A 387 -19.87 -4.41 -9.64
N ASN A 388 -20.75 -5.24 -9.08
CA ASN A 388 -20.51 -5.91 -7.79
C ASN A 388 -19.93 -7.32 -7.93
N GLY A 389 -19.83 -7.83 -9.15
CA GLY A 389 -19.26 -9.15 -9.41
C GLY A 389 -17.80 -9.22 -9.03
N GLU A 390 -17.34 -10.40 -8.65
CA GLU A 390 -15.95 -10.59 -8.24
C GLU A 390 -15.46 -11.99 -8.62
N ALA A 391 -14.19 -12.09 -9.02
CA ALA A 391 -13.58 -13.36 -9.36
C ALA A 391 -12.14 -13.45 -8.87
N LYS A 392 -11.76 -14.66 -8.43
CA LYS A 392 -10.40 -15.09 -8.14
C LYS A 392 -10.14 -16.37 -8.93
N VAL A 393 -9.20 -16.30 -9.86
CA VAL A 393 -8.85 -17.43 -10.74
C VAL A 393 -7.36 -17.71 -10.59
N ARG A 394 -7.02 -18.95 -10.27
CA ARG A 394 -5.65 -19.45 -10.33
C ARG A 394 -5.37 -19.95 -11.75
N TYR A 395 -4.19 -19.68 -12.28
CA TYR A 395 -3.71 -20.26 -13.53
C TYR A 395 -2.38 -20.99 -13.32
N HIS A 396 -2.15 -21.97 -14.17
CA HIS A 396 -0.89 -22.69 -14.32
C HIS A 396 -0.63 -22.90 -15.80
N ILE A 397 0.54 -22.46 -16.27
CA ILE A 397 1.01 -22.63 -17.64
C ILE A 397 2.23 -23.53 -17.57
N SER A 398 2.22 -24.63 -18.30
CA SER A 398 3.32 -25.59 -18.31
C SER A 398 3.66 -26.05 -19.72
N LYS A 399 4.83 -26.68 -19.85
CA LYS A 399 5.23 -27.37 -21.08
C LYS A 399 4.27 -28.55 -21.31
N ILE A 400 3.97 -28.83 -22.57
CA ILE A 400 3.19 -30.01 -22.94
C ILE A 400 4.06 -31.23 -22.63
N SER A 401 3.70 -32.01 -21.61
CA SER A 401 4.35 -33.28 -21.33
C SER A 401 4.09 -34.25 -22.48
N GLU A 402 5.13 -34.92 -22.98
CA GLU A 402 5.02 -35.92 -24.05
C GLU A 402 4.04 -37.06 -23.69
N HIS A 403 3.77 -37.29 -22.40
CA HIS A 403 2.82 -38.30 -21.91
C HIS A 403 1.33 -37.95 -22.07
N ILE A 404 0.96 -36.69 -22.35
CA ILE A 404 -0.46 -36.30 -22.52
C ILE A 404 -1.01 -36.72 -23.90
N THR A 405 -0.16 -37.20 -24.81
CA THR A 405 -0.59 -37.69 -26.12
C THR A 405 -1.34 -39.03 -26.09
N SER A 406 -1.39 -39.75 -24.97
CA SER A 406 -2.02 -41.08 -24.95
C SER A 406 -3.50 -41.09 -24.53
N HIS A 407 -3.99 -40.23 -23.64
CA HIS A 407 -5.35 -40.37 -23.07
C HIS A 407 -6.07 -39.03 -22.85
N ILE A 408 -6.53 -38.38 -23.93
CA ILE A 408 -7.63 -37.41 -23.83
C ILE A 408 -8.94 -38.18 -24.04
N ILE A 409 -9.55 -38.62 -22.94
CA ILE A 409 -11.00 -38.89 -22.90
C ILE A 409 -11.65 -37.55 -22.58
N ILE A 410 -12.42 -37.02 -23.54
CA ILE A 410 -13.26 -35.85 -23.36
C ILE A 410 -14.33 -36.19 -22.32
N VAL A 411 -14.25 -35.61 -21.12
CA VAL A 411 -15.37 -35.59 -20.18
C VAL A 411 -16.08 -34.25 -20.34
N LEU A 412 -17.14 -34.25 -21.15
CA LEU A 412 -18.11 -33.16 -21.27
C LEU A 412 -19.01 -33.20 -20.03
N PHE A 413 -18.77 -32.31 -19.05
CA PHE A 413 -19.77 -32.03 -18.02
C PHE A 413 -20.81 -31.05 -18.58
N VAL A 414 -21.88 -31.58 -19.16
CA VAL A 414 -23.12 -30.82 -19.39
C VAL A 414 -23.92 -30.86 -18.10
N CYS A 415 -23.82 -29.81 -17.27
CA CYS A 415 -24.75 -29.60 -16.18
C CYS A 415 -26.08 -29.07 -16.74
N THR A 416 -26.96 -29.97 -17.16
CA THR A 416 -28.39 -29.69 -17.36
C THR A 416 -29.23 -30.63 -16.52
N LEU A 417 -29.85 -30.12 -15.46
CA LEU A 417 -31.04 -30.70 -14.83
C LEU A 417 -31.97 -29.51 -14.53
N PHE A 418 -32.82 -29.11 -15.48
CA PHE A 418 -34.21 -29.51 -15.66
C PHE A 418 -35.11 -29.28 -14.44
N ASN A 419 -36.01 -28.29 -14.61
CA ASN A 419 -37.30 -28.20 -13.95
C ASN A 419 -38.15 -29.46 -14.22
N ILE A 420 -39.00 -29.77 -13.24
CA ILE A 420 -40.37 -30.35 -13.27
C ILE A 420 -40.49 -31.48 -12.22
N TRP A 421 -41.04 -31.14 -11.04
CA TRP A 421 -42.45 -31.41 -10.71
C TRP A 421 -42.99 -30.27 -9.86
#